data_AF-A0A7C3U1F2-F1
#
_entry.id   AF-A0A7C3U1F2-F1
#
_cell.length_a   1.000
_cell.length_b   1.000
_cell.length_c   1.000
_cell.angle_alpha   90.00
_cell.angle_beta   90.00
_cell.angle_gamma   90.00
#
_symmetry.space_group_name_H-M   'P 1'
#
loop_
_entity.id
_entity.type
_entity.pdbx_description
1 polymer ?
#
loop_
_entity_poly.entity_id
_entity_poly.type
_entity_poly.pdbx_seq_one_letter_code
_entity_poly.pdbx_strand_id
1 'polypeptide(L)'
;MKWNKLRLVLPWWMLGFFVACVTVNVYFPAKEVERKAGDIVDDIRKMEPSPPKSPSSPQSSGDYFRARIRFGGLAFAQQDSPAVSALKQRIRERFPRLLPYFQKGAIGENLNGYLELRDLGALSAAERNEIRSLTDAENQDRRALYQEVAKSLSITPDQIGKVQRIFAEKWQHAAEKGWWIQREDGQWSRK
;
A
#
# COMPACT_ATOMS: atom_id res chain seq x y z
N MET A 1 19.29 -52.89 62.90
CA MET A 1 19.16 -52.70 61.44
C MET A 1 17.73 -52.27 61.11
N LYS A 2 17.45 -50.95 61.07
CA LYS A 2 16.22 -50.38 60.47
C LYS A 2 16.55 -48.98 59.95
N TRP A 3 16.72 -48.86 58.64
CA TRP A 3 16.84 -47.60 57.92
C TRP A 3 15.44 -47.01 57.73
N ASN A 4 15.17 -45.82 58.28
CA ASN A 4 13.98 -45.06 57.94
C ASN A 4 14.26 -44.11 56.77
N LYS A 5 13.44 -44.25 55.74
CA LYS A 5 13.58 -43.62 54.43
C LYS A 5 13.36 -42.11 54.53
N LEU A 6 14.37 -41.36 54.12
CA LEU A 6 14.31 -39.93 53.81
C LEU A 6 13.28 -39.73 52.68
N ARG A 7 12.10 -39.19 53.00
CA ARG A 7 11.15 -38.71 51.99
C ARG A 7 11.42 -37.23 51.74
N LEU A 8 12.28 -36.99 50.75
CA LEU A 8 12.51 -35.67 50.18
C LEU A 8 11.22 -35.22 49.48
N VAL A 9 10.39 -34.43 50.16
CA VAL A 9 9.18 -33.85 49.56
C VAL A 9 9.62 -32.58 48.85
N LEU A 10 10.07 -32.69 47.60
CA LEU A 10 10.24 -31.52 46.74
C LEU A 10 8.82 -30.98 46.44
N PRO A 11 8.48 -29.73 46.81
CA PRO A 11 7.19 -29.17 46.45
C PRO A 11 7.14 -29.02 44.93
N TRP A 12 6.29 -29.83 44.31
CA TRP A 12 6.07 -29.93 42.86
C TRP A 12 5.47 -28.65 42.23
N TRP A 13 5.45 -27.54 42.98
CA TRP A 13 4.84 -26.28 42.58
C TRP A 13 5.82 -25.29 41.92
N MET A 14 7.09 -25.69 41.74
CA MET A 14 8.13 -24.84 41.14
C MET A 14 8.50 -25.19 39.69
N LEU A 15 7.77 -26.07 39.00
CA LEU A 15 8.13 -26.46 37.63
C LEU A 15 6.97 -26.24 36.65
N GLY A 16 6.94 -25.07 36.02
CA GLY A 16 5.91 -24.79 35.01
C GLY A 16 5.93 -23.40 34.37
N PHE A 17 7.08 -22.78 34.14
CA PHE A 17 7.15 -21.66 33.17
C PHE A 17 7.26 -22.24 31.76
N PHE A 18 6.12 -22.67 31.20
CA PHE A 18 6.03 -23.00 29.78
C PHE A 18 6.06 -21.69 28.99
N VAL A 19 7.24 -21.33 28.50
CA VAL A 19 7.41 -20.26 27.50
C VAL A 19 6.81 -20.78 26.19
N ALA A 20 5.55 -20.43 25.94
CA ALA A 20 4.92 -20.68 24.64
C ALA A 20 5.54 -19.73 23.61
N CYS A 21 6.62 -20.14 22.94
CA CYS A 21 6.99 -19.58 21.66
C CYS A 21 5.88 -19.92 20.67
N VAL A 22 4.88 -19.04 20.55
CA VAL A 22 3.92 -19.12 19.44
C VAL A 22 4.71 -18.81 18.18
N THR A 23 4.94 -19.83 17.35
CA THR A 23 5.48 -19.67 16.00
C THR A 23 4.41 -18.99 15.14
N VAL A 24 4.18 -17.68 15.35
CA VAL A 24 3.40 -16.89 14.41
C VAL A 24 4.23 -16.85 13.13
N ASN A 25 3.91 -17.72 12.19
CA ASN A 25 4.47 -17.65 10.85
C ASN A 25 3.97 -16.35 10.23
N VAL A 26 4.73 -15.26 10.37
CA VAL A 26 4.43 -13.95 9.80
C VAL A 26 4.65 -14.03 8.29
N TYR A 27 3.68 -14.63 7.61
CA TYR A 27 3.66 -14.74 6.17
C TYR A 27 3.33 -13.39 5.54
N PHE A 28 4.06 -13.03 4.49
CA PHE A 28 3.81 -11.81 3.73
C PHE A 28 2.59 -12.00 2.81
N PRO A 29 1.48 -11.26 2.99
CA PRO A 29 0.24 -11.44 2.23
C PRO A 29 0.34 -10.80 0.84
N ALA A 30 1.16 -11.42 -0.04
CA ALA A 30 1.52 -10.84 -1.34
C ALA A 30 0.32 -10.52 -2.23
N LYS A 31 -0.66 -11.44 -2.32
CA LYS A 31 -1.84 -11.27 -3.17
C LYS A 31 -2.73 -10.11 -2.72
N GLU A 32 -2.87 -9.93 -1.41
CA GLU A 32 -3.64 -8.84 -0.82
C GLU A 32 -2.95 -7.49 -1.07
N VAL A 33 -1.62 -7.44 -0.95
CA VAL A 33 -0.83 -6.25 -1.28
C VAL A 33 -0.92 -5.94 -2.77
N GLU A 34 -0.78 -6.92 -3.65
CA GLU A 34 -0.87 -6.74 -5.10
C GLU A 34 -2.23 -6.22 -5.53
N ARG A 35 -3.31 -6.79 -4.99
CA ARG A 35 -4.68 -6.32 -5.26
C ARG A 35 -4.85 -4.88 -4.80
N LYS A 36 -4.50 -4.58 -3.54
CA LYS A 36 -4.66 -3.25 -2.95
C LYS A 36 -3.79 -2.20 -3.66
N ALA A 37 -2.55 -2.54 -4.01
CA ALA A 37 -1.66 -1.67 -4.77
C ALA A 37 -2.23 -1.39 -6.16
N GLY A 38 -2.75 -2.42 -6.85
CA GLY A 38 -3.43 -2.27 -8.14
C GLY A 38 -4.61 -1.31 -8.04
N ASP A 39 -5.54 -1.55 -7.12
CA ASP A 39 -6.72 -0.72 -6.90
C ASP A 39 -6.33 0.75 -6.61
N ILE A 40 -5.31 0.97 -5.79
CA ILE A 40 -4.85 2.31 -5.42
C ILE A 40 -4.19 3.04 -6.59
N VAL A 41 -3.29 2.37 -7.32
CA VAL A 41 -2.59 2.97 -8.46
C VAL A 41 -3.56 3.27 -9.60
N ASP A 42 -4.47 2.34 -9.88
CA ASP A 42 -5.51 2.52 -10.89
C ASP A 42 -6.41 3.70 -10.54
N ASP A 43 -6.85 3.80 -9.29
CA ASP A 43 -7.63 4.94 -8.81
C ASP A 43 -6.86 6.26 -9.02
N ILE A 44 -5.58 6.31 -8.64
CA ILE A 44 -4.77 7.53 -8.80
C ILE A 44 -4.56 7.93 -10.26
N ARG A 45 -4.31 6.96 -11.15
CA ARG A 45 -3.90 7.23 -12.55
C ARG A 45 -5.06 7.31 -13.52
N LYS A 46 -6.12 6.54 -13.32
CA LYS A 46 -7.37 6.70 -14.05
C LYS A 46 -8.07 7.89 -13.41
N MET A 47 -7.96 9.06 -14.05
CA MET A 47 -8.65 10.30 -13.66
C MET A 47 -10.17 10.19 -13.87
N GLU A 48 -10.77 9.08 -13.44
CA GLU A 48 -12.21 8.91 -13.30
C GLU A 48 -12.65 9.70 -12.05
N PRO A 49 -13.66 10.59 -12.16
CA PRO A 49 -14.23 11.23 -10.99
C PRO A 49 -14.88 10.15 -10.11
N SER A 50 -14.35 9.95 -8.91
CA SER A 50 -15.01 9.12 -7.90
C SER A 50 -16.47 9.58 -7.75
N PRO A 51 -17.49 8.71 -7.90
CA PRO A 51 -18.85 9.11 -7.68
C PRO A 51 -19.01 9.63 -6.23
N PRO A 52 -19.80 10.69 -6.01
CA PRO A 52 -19.98 11.26 -4.68
C PRO A 52 -20.52 10.19 -3.72
N LYS A 53 -19.95 10.13 -2.51
CA LYS A 53 -20.48 9.32 -1.41
C LYS A 53 -21.90 9.78 -1.09
N SER A 54 -22.91 9.09 -1.61
CA SER A 54 -24.31 9.33 -1.21
C SER A 54 -24.52 8.85 0.23
N PRO A 55 -25.03 9.71 1.14
CA PRO A 55 -25.52 9.26 2.42
C PRO A 55 -26.80 8.44 2.21
N SER A 56 -26.86 7.28 2.87
CA SER A 56 -28.01 6.37 2.89
C SER A 56 -29.30 7.09 3.25
N SER A 57 -30.26 7.15 2.33
CA SER A 57 -31.64 7.50 2.65
C SER A 57 -32.37 6.28 3.24
N PRO A 58 -33.18 6.45 4.29
CA PRO A 58 -33.97 5.37 4.86
C PRO A 58 -35.21 5.12 4.00
N GLN A 59 -35.23 4.01 3.26
CA GLN A 59 -36.45 3.36 2.78
C GLN A 59 -36.89 2.38 3.87
N SER A 60 -38.16 2.27 4.29
CA SER A 60 -39.44 2.44 3.59
C SER A 60 -40.57 2.40 4.65
N SER A 61 -41.85 2.40 4.27
CA SER A 61 -42.88 1.72 5.08
C SER A 61 -43.85 0.85 4.29
N GLY A 62 -43.85 0.90 2.95
CA GLY A 62 -44.78 0.12 2.11
C GLY A 62 -44.21 -1.14 1.45
N ASP A 63 -42.89 -1.24 1.25
CA ASP A 63 -42.30 -2.21 0.31
C ASP A 63 -41.52 -3.37 0.94
N TYR A 64 -41.56 -3.50 2.27
CA TYR A 64 -40.71 -4.47 2.99
C TYR A 64 -41.07 -5.95 2.81
N PHE A 65 -42.20 -6.28 2.19
CA PHE A 65 -42.66 -7.67 2.16
C PHE A 65 -42.41 -8.43 0.84
N ARG A 66 -41.86 -7.79 -0.21
CA ARG A 66 -41.75 -8.41 -1.55
C ARG A 66 -40.38 -8.35 -2.25
N ALA A 67 -39.29 -8.12 -1.53
CA ALA A 67 -37.94 -8.25 -2.08
C ALA A 67 -37.09 -9.24 -1.28
N ARG A 68 -37.51 -10.51 -1.24
CA ARG A 68 -36.68 -11.62 -0.78
C ARG A 68 -36.13 -12.40 -1.97
N ILE A 69 -34.80 -12.51 -1.98
CA ILE A 69 -33.94 -13.32 -2.87
C ILE A 69 -33.65 -12.69 -4.25
N ARG A 70 -32.87 -11.60 -4.25
CA ARG A 70 -31.67 -11.57 -5.10
C ARG A 70 -30.46 -11.60 -4.18
N PHE A 71 -29.85 -12.76 -4.01
CA PHE A 71 -28.47 -12.90 -3.54
C PHE A 71 -27.55 -12.35 -4.64
N GLY A 72 -27.55 -11.02 -4.81
CA GLY A 72 -26.49 -10.31 -5.50
C GLY A 72 -25.35 -10.19 -4.52
N GLY A 73 -24.22 -10.83 -4.81
CA GLY A 73 -23.04 -10.81 -3.96
C GLY A 73 -22.72 -9.38 -3.54
N LEU A 74 -22.76 -9.14 -2.23
CA LEU A 74 -22.13 -7.97 -1.64
C LEU A 74 -20.63 -8.13 -1.93
N ALA A 75 -20.18 -7.55 -3.03
CA ALA A 75 -18.77 -7.21 -3.17
C ALA A 75 -18.51 -6.18 -2.05
N PHE A 76 -18.06 -6.66 -0.91
CA PHE A 76 -17.52 -5.80 0.14
C PHE A 76 -16.28 -5.14 -0.46
N ALA A 77 -16.46 -3.99 -1.12
CA ALA A 77 -15.37 -3.10 -1.45
C ALA A 77 -14.65 -2.81 -0.14
N GLN A 78 -13.46 -3.38 0.02
CA GLN A 78 -12.68 -3.21 1.23
C GLN A 78 -12.35 -1.73 1.38
N GLN A 79 -13.04 -1.07 2.29
CA GLN A 79 -13.00 0.37 2.41
C GLN A 79 -11.61 0.81 2.88
N ASP A 80 -11.00 1.74 2.14
CA ASP A 80 -9.72 2.34 2.50
C ASP A 80 -9.81 3.04 3.87
N SER A 81 -8.72 3.02 4.63
CA SER A 81 -8.64 3.82 5.85
C SER A 81 -8.73 5.32 5.49
N PRO A 82 -9.16 6.19 6.42
CA PRO A 82 -9.14 7.64 6.19
C PRO A 82 -7.75 8.16 5.80
N ALA A 83 -6.69 7.60 6.40
CA ALA A 83 -5.31 7.95 6.09
C ALA A 83 -4.92 7.58 4.65
N VAL A 84 -5.21 6.34 4.22
CA VAL A 84 -4.98 5.90 2.83
C VAL A 84 -5.78 6.75 1.85
N SER A 85 -7.06 7.02 2.15
CA SER A 85 -7.90 7.87 1.30
C SER A 85 -7.32 9.27 1.11
N ALA A 86 -6.86 9.91 2.19
CA ALA A 86 -6.25 11.24 2.12
C ALA A 86 -4.93 11.25 1.33
N LEU A 87 -4.10 10.20 1.49
CA LEU A 87 -2.86 10.04 0.73
C LEU A 87 -3.14 9.87 -0.76
N LYS A 88 -4.10 9.01 -1.12
CA LYS A 88 -4.54 8.82 -2.52
C LYS A 88 -4.99 10.12 -3.15
N GLN A 89 -5.78 10.90 -2.43
CA GLN A 89 -6.27 12.20 -2.91
C GLN A 89 -5.11 13.15 -3.19
N ARG A 90 -4.17 13.34 -2.25
CA ARG A 90 -3.01 14.23 -2.45
C ARG A 90 -2.15 13.81 -3.63
N ILE A 91 -1.89 12.50 -3.77
CA ILE A 91 -1.11 11.96 -4.89
C ILE A 91 -1.85 12.20 -6.22
N ARG A 92 -3.14 11.90 -6.28
CA ARG A 92 -3.98 12.12 -7.47
C ARG A 92 -4.01 13.60 -7.87
N GLU A 93 -4.22 14.50 -6.92
CA GLU A 93 -4.25 15.95 -7.17
C GLU A 93 -2.90 16.50 -7.66
N ARG A 94 -1.79 15.89 -7.23
CA ARG A 94 -0.44 16.26 -7.68
C ARG A 94 -0.12 15.75 -9.08
N PHE A 95 -0.66 14.60 -9.46
CA PHE A 95 -0.29 13.90 -10.69
C PHE A 95 -0.36 14.76 -11.97
N PRO A 96 -1.39 15.59 -12.22
CA PRO A 96 -1.42 16.48 -13.39
C PRO A 96 -0.21 17.42 -13.50
N ARG A 97 0.36 17.87 -12.37
CA ARG A 97 1.55 18.72 -12.35
C ARG A 97 2.84 17.95 -12.63
N LEU A 98 2.86 16.65 -12.36
CA LEU A 98 4.00 15.77 -12.66
C LEU A 98 4.02 15.32 -14.13
N LEU A 99 2.85 15.28 -14.79
CA LEU A 99 2.70 14.76 -16.15
C LEU A 99 3.65 15.41 -17.19
N PRO A 100 3.84 16.74 -17.25
CA PRO A 100 4.78 17.35 -18.20
C PRO A 100 6.22 16.90 -17.98
N TYR A 101 6.61 16.60 -16.74
CA TYR A 101 7.96 16.17 -16.39
C TYR A 101 8.21 14.70 -16.75
N PHE A 102 7.19 13.84 -16.67
CA PHE A 102 7.25 12.49 -17.26
C PHE A 102 7.43 12.55 -18.78
N GLN A 103 6.65 13.39 -19.47
CA GLN A 103 6.71 13.55 -20.92
C GLN A 103 8.06 14.07 -21.41
N LYS A 104 8.65 15.02 -20.67
CA LYS A 104 10.01 15.55 -20.94
C LYS A 104 11.12 14.56 -20.55
N GLY A 105 10.80 13.48 -19.84
CA GLY A 105 11.76 12.52 -19.33
C GLY A 105 12.62 13.03 -18.16
N ALA A 106 12.16 14.08 -17.48
CA ALA A 106 12.81 14.66 -16.31
C ALA A 106 12.63 13.82 -15.04
N ILE A 107 11.64 12.93 -15.02
CA ILE A 107 11.39 11.97 -13.96
C ILE A 107 11.07 10.58 -14.52
N GLY A 108 11.22 9.55 -13.69
CA GLY A 108 10.80 8.19 -14.00
C GLY A 108 10.43 7.38 -12.75
N GLU A 109 9.76 6.24 -12.97
CA GLU A 109 9.35 5.31 -11.91
C GLU A 109 10.48 4.30 -11.63
N ASN A 110 11.08 4.37 -10.43
CA ASN A 110 12.18 3.49 -10.04
C ASN A 110 11.70 2.15 -9.45
N LEU A 111 12.63 1.21 -9.21
CA LEU A 111 12.33 -0.13 -8.71
C LEU A 111 11.81 -0.19 -7.27
N ASN A 112 11.92 0.91 -6.52
CA ASN A 112 11.48 1.02 -5.14
C ASN A 112 10.11 1.71 -5.01
N GLY A 113 9.45 1.97 -6.14
CA GLY A 113 8.12 2.58 -6.17
C GLY A 113 8.15 4.08 -5.92
N TYR A 114 9.27 4.74 -6.20
CA TYR A 114 9.44 6.17 -6.05
C TYR A 114 9.72 6.84 -7.40
N LEU A 115 9.45 8.13 -7.46
CA LEU A 115 9.91 8.98 -8.54
C LEU A 115 11.38 9.31 -8.37
N GLU A 116 12.13 9.24 -9.46
CA GLU A 116 13.53 9.63 -9.50
C GLU A 116 13.76 10.70 -10.56
N LEU A 117 14.54 11.73 -10.21
CA LEU A 117 14.94 12.78 -11.15
C LEU A 117 15.91 12.20 -12.18
N ARG A 118 15.77 12.65 -13.42
CA ARG A 118 16.55 12.16 -14.56
C ARG A 118 17.14 13.32 -15.34
N ASP A 119 16.63 13.56 -16.55
CA ASP A 119 17.16 14.60 -17.41
C ASP A 119 16.53 15.96 -17.09
N LEU A 120 17.27 16.78 -16.36
CA LEU A 120 16.87 18.15 -16.03
C LEU A 120 17.45 19.20 -16.99
N GLY A 121 18.18 18.77 -18.03
CA GLY A 121 18.91 19.65 -18.94
C GLY A 121 18.00 20.54 -19.78
N ALA A 122 16.83 20.02 -20.17
CA ALA A 122 15.82 20.74 -20.94
C ALA A 122 14.91 21.65 -20.10
N LEU A 123 15.09 21.70 -18.78
CA LEU A 123 14.24 22.47 -17.86
C LEU A 123 14.86 23.83 -17.53
N SER A 124 14.00 24.85 -17.42
CA SER A 124 14.37 26.14 -16.84
C SER A 124 14.72 26.03 -15.34
N ALA A 125 15.35 27.06 -14.78
CA ALA A 125 15.67 27.08 -13.35
C ALA A 125 14.42 26.96 -12.45
N ALA A 126 13.32 27.59 -12.84
CA ALA A 126 12.05 27.52 -12.12
C ALA A 126 11.46 26.09 -12.15
N GLU A 127 11.41 25.47 -13.33
CA GLU A 127 10.94 24.08 -13.49
C GLU A 127 11.80 23.08 -12.70
N ARG A 128 13.13 23.29 -12.66
CA ARG A 128 14.03 22.44 -11.87
C ARG A 128 13.77 22.53 -10.36
N ASN A 129 13.38 23.69 -9.86
CA ASN A 129 13.03 23.85 -8.45
C ASN A 129 11.64 23.24 -8.17
N GLU A 130 10.70 23.44 -9.07
CA GLU A 130 9.37 22.86 -8.96
C GLU A 130 9.40 21.33 -8.97
N ILE A 131 10.08 20.70 -9.94
CA ILE A 131 10.10 19.23 -10.05
C ILE A 131 10.76 18.55 -8.86
N ARG A 132 11.79 19.18 -8.25
CA ARG A 132 12.38 18.68 -6.99
C ARG A 132 11.36 18.65 -5.87
N SER A 133 10.68 19.79 -5.64
CA SER A 133 9.63 19.91 -4.63
C SER A 133 8.47 18.92 -4.85
N LEU A 134 8.01 18.78 -6.11
CA LEU A 134 6.96 17.84 -6.46
C LEU A 134 7.39 16.37 -6.25
N THR A 135 8.62 16.02 -6.65
CA THR A 135 9.17 14.67 -6.48
C THR A 135 9.33 14.32 -5.00
N ASP A 136 9.81 15.26 -4.18
CA ASP A 136 9.96 15.06 -2.74
C ASP A 136 8.60 14.85 -2.05
N ALA A 137 7.62 15.69 -2.37
CA ALA A 137 6.26 15.59 -1.84
C ALA A 137 5.57 14.28 -2.27
N GLU A 138 5.71 13.89 -3.53
CA GLU A 138 5.21 12.62 -4.06
C GLU A 138 5.82 11.42 -3.32
N ASN A 139 7.14 11.40 -3.20
CA ASN A 139 7.84 10.30 -2.55
C ASN A 139 7.56 10.25 -1.04
N GLN A 140 7.32 11.39 -0.40
CA GLN A 140 6.88 11.45 1.00
C GLN A 140 5.50 10.82 1.18
N ASP A 141 4.53 11.19 0.33
CA ASP A 141 3.19 10.59 0.39
C ASP A 141 3.22 9.10 0.03
N ARG A 142 4.00 8.68 -0.97
CA ARG A 142 4.17 7.26 -1.31
C ARG A 142 4.78 6.46 -0.16
N ARG A 143 5.78 6.99 0.54
CA ARG A 143 6.34 6.36 1.77
C ARG A 143 5.25 6.14 2.82
N ALA A 144 4.48 7.18 3.14
CA ALA A 144 3.40 7.09 4.11
C ALA A 144 2.30 6.11 3.65
N LEU A 145 1.97 6.11 2.35
CA LEU A 145 1.00 5.18 1.76
C LEU A 145 1.43 3.72 1.94
N TYR A 146 2.69 3.40 1.68
CA TYR A 146 3.21 2.05 1.82
C TYR A 146 3.19 1.59 3.29
N GLN A 147 3.51 2.49 4.22
CA GLN A 147 3.41 2.23 5.66
C GLN A 147 1.97 1.97 6.11
N GLU A 148 1.02 2.77 5.66
CA GLU A 148 -0.41 2.59 5.99
C GLU A 148 -0.98 1.31 5.39
N VAL A 149 -0.59 0.95 4.16
CA VAL A 149 -0.96 -0.33 3.55
C VAL A 149 -0.35 -1.49 4.33
N ALA A 150 0.94 -1.43 4.65
CA ALA A 150 1.62 -2.44 5.44
C ALA A 150 0.93 -2.66 6.79
N LYS A 151 0.68 -1.57 7.52
CA LYS A 151 -0.05 -1.59 8.80
C LYS A 151 -1.44 -2.20 8.66
N SER A 152 -2.19 -1.86 7.62
CA SER A 152 -3.55 -2.39 7.41
C SER A 152 -3.59 -3.89 7.13
N LEU A 153 -2.48 -4.47 6.68
CA LEU A 153 -2.34 -5.89 6.37
C LEU A 153 -1.47 -6.62 7.40
N SER A 154 -1.19 -5.98 8.55
CA SER A 154 -0.34 -6.54 9.62
C SER A 154 1.06 -6.97 9.13
N ILE A 155 1.60 -6.27 8.14
CA ILE A 155 2.94 -6.48 7.59
C ILE A 155 3.96 -5.78 8.50
N THR A 156 5.02 -6.49 8.86
CA THR A 156 6.06 -5.98 9.75
C THR A 156 7.00 -4.98 9.05
N PRO A 157 7.63 -4.05 9.79
CA PRO A 157 8.47 -3.02 9.19
C PRO A 157 9.61 -3.52 8.30
N ASP A 158 10.21 -4.68 8.62
CA ASP A 158 11.27 -5.32 7.85
C ASP A 158 10.80 -5.78 6.45
N GLN A 159 9.49 -5.95 6.26
CA GLN A 159 8.89 -6.37 5.00
C GLN A 159 8.38 -5.21 4.14
N ILE A 160 8.50 -3.95 4.58
CA ILE A 160 8.03 -2.77 3.82
C ILE A 160 8.69 -2.70 2.44
N GLY A 161 9.94 -3.14 2.30
CA GLY A 161 10.60 -3.22 0.99
C GLY A 161 9.86 -4.10 -0.03
N LYS A 162 9.18 -5.16 0.42
CA LYS A 162 8.34 -6.00 -0.46
C LYS A 162 7.08 -5.27 -0.92
N VAL A 163 6.48 -4.48 -0.02
CA VAL A 163 5.33 -3.60 -0.36
C VAL A 163 5.74 -2.56 -1.40
N GLN A 164 6.88 -1.90 -1.18
CA GLN A 164 7.47 -0.95 -2.13
C GLN A 164 7.69 -1.55 -3.51
N ARG A 165 8.27 -2.77 -3.58
CA ARG A 165 8.49 -3.49 -4.84
C ARG A 165 7.20 -3.77 -5.60
N ILE A 166 6.16 -4.26 -4.91
CA ILE A 166 4.85 -4.49 -5.54
C ILE A 166 4.25 -3.17 -6.05
N PHE A 167 4.31 -2.10 -5.27
CA PHE A 167 3.86 -0.78 -5.74
C PHE A 167 4.67 -0.27 -6.93
N ALA A 168 5.98 -0.48 -6.94
CA ALA A 168 6.85 -0.14 -8.07
C ALA A 168 6.35 -0.78 -9.37
N GLU A 169 6.06 -2.07 -9.34
CA GLU A 169 5.53 -2.81 -10.48
C GLU A 169 4.18 -2.22 -10.94
N LYS A 170 3.29 -1.87 -10.01
CA LYS A 170 2.00 -1.23 -10.37
C LYS A 170 2.20 0.15 -10.97
N TRP A 171 3.06 0.99 -10.42
CA TRP A 171 3.35 2.32 -10.98
C TRP A 171 3.98 2.24 -12.37
N GLN A 172 4.95 1.35 -12.57
CA GLN A 172 5.58 1.11 -13.87
C GLN A 172 4.58 0.52 -14.87
N HIS A 173 3.68 -0.36 -14.43
CA HIS A 173 2.60 -0.88 -15.26
C HIS A 173 1.57 0.20 -15.64
N ALA A 174 1.31 1.17 -14.78
CA ALA A 174 0.43 2.30 -15.07
C ALA A 174 1.13 3.44 -15.86
N ALA A 175 2.46 3.42 -15.98
CA ALA A 175 3.19 4.42 -16.76
C ALA A 175 2.75 4.42 -18.24
N GLU A 176 2.67 5.60 -18.87
CA GLU A 176 2.34 5.69 -20.30
C GLU A 176 3.55 5.34 -21.19
N LYS A 177 3.27 5.05 -22.46
CA LYS A 177 4.32 4.83 -23.47
C LYS A 177 5.23 6.05 -23.57
N GLY A 178 6.54 5.82 -23.62
CA GLY A 178 7.57 6.84 -23.66
C GLY A 178 8.07 7.29 -22.29
N TRP A 179 7.35 6.95 -21.19
CA TRP A 179 7.82 7.27 -19.85
C TRP A 179 8.96 6.35 -19.44
N TRP A 180 9.83 6.91 -18.61
CA TRP A 180 10.98 6.21 -18.09
C TRP A 180 10.63 5.33 -16.89
N ILE A 181 11.07 4.08 -16.95
CA ILE A 181 10.99 3.10 -15.86
C ILE A 181 12.38 2.49 -15.62
N GLN A 182 12.71 2.22 -14.37
CA GLN A 182 13.93 1.50 -14.02
C GLN A 182 13.69 0.00 -14.15
N ARG A 183 14.60 -0.69 -14.85
CA ARG A 183 14.63 -2.14 -15.03
C ARG A 183 15.41 -2.80 -13.89
N GLU A 184 15.23 -4.11 -13.71
CA GLU A 184 15.84 -4.88 -12.62
C GLU A 184 17.38 -4.84 -12.59
N ASP A 185 18.02 -4.59 -13.73
CA ASP A 185 19.48 -4.39 -13.87
C ASP A 185 19.94 -2.99 -13.43
N GLY A 186 19.03 -2.17 -12.87
CA GLY A 186 19.26 -0.79 -12.47
C GLY A 186 19.31 0.20 -13.64
N GLN A 187 19.28 -0.31 -14.88
CA GLN A 187 19.25 0.52 -16.07
C GLN A 187 17.86 1.10 -16.27
N TRP A 188 17.81 2.14 -17.09
CA TRP A 188 16.57 2.79 -17.40
C TRP A 188 16.11 2.50 -18.82
N SER A 189 14.81 2.28 -19.01
CA SER A 189 14.19 2.13 -20.34
C SER A 189 12.93 2.95 -20.44
N ARG A 190 12.61 3.40 -21.66
CA ARG A 190 11.28 3.94 -21.94
C ARG A 190 10.33 2.78 -22.17
N LYS A 191 9.14 2.85 -21.60
CA LYS A 191 8.05 1.91 -21.84
C LYS A 191 7.49 2.08 -23.26
#